data_AF-A0A257MTN1-F1
#
_entry.id   AF-A0A257MTN1-F1
#
_cell.length_a   1.000
_cell.length_b   1.000
_cell.length_c   1.000
_cell.angle_alpha   90.00
_cell.angle_beta   90.00
_cell.angle_gamma   90.00
#
_symmetry.space_group_name_H-M   'P 1'
#
loop_
_entity.id
_entity.type
_entity.pdbx_description
1 polymer ?
#
loop_
_entity_poly.entity_id
_entity_poly.type
_entity_poly.pdbx_seq_one_letter_code
_entity_poly.pdbx_strand_id
1 'polypeptide(L)'
;MSKRFPCRCLKHGGFSADITLWVGKQFVIATDFLPKKAYDKIHRNFAFQEKPMIDSYPYLTNTDFPHITRDTLSILQVNLGYLCNLSCTHCHVNAGPKRTELMDKKTVDEVLAFMNKQGIHTLDLTGGAPEMNPHFRYLIEQARLSHVKVIDRCNLVILLEDGYADMPEFLANQQVEIVASLPCYLQDNVDKQRGKGTFNKSIAALQQLNRLGYGQPNSQLILNLVFNPQGASLPPPQQALEQAYKQHLSEQYGIVFNQLYALTNLPIQRFGSVLLSKGQFDDYMKLLKANFNPAALKNVMCRNTLSVDWQGFVYDCDFNQMLHLPLGAAKQPIHITELSELKLRGQTIATMQHCYGCTAGQGSSCTGATDSHS
;
A
#
# COMPACT_ATOMS: atom_id res chain seq x y z
N MET A 1 -21.66 49.55 -66.33
CA MET A 1 -20.39 49.86 -67.02
C MET A 1 -19.33 48.95 -66.42
N SER A 2 -19.05 47.81 -67.04
CA SER A 2 -17.89 47.57 -67.95
C SER A 2 -16.57 47.57 -67.19
N LYS A 3 -15.63 46.63 -67.30
CA LYS A 3 -15.35 45.43 -68.13
C LYS A 3 -14.15 44.78 -67.38
N ARG A 4 -14.11 43.45 -67.10
CA ARG A 4 -13.32 42.40 -67.81
C ARG A 4 -11.81 42.71 -67.90
N PHE A 5 -10.80 41.86 -67.63
CA PHE A 5 -10.56 40.40 -67.44
C PHE A 5 -8.99 40.24 -67.26
N PRO A 6 -8.32 39.06 -67.21
CA PRO A 6 -8.54 37.77 -66.52
C PRO A 6 -7.24 37.08 -65.94
N CYS A 7 -7.46 35.95 -65.22
CA CYS A 7 -6.70 34.67 -65.21
C CYS A 7 -5.17 34.62 -64.91
N ARG A 8 -4.65 33.69 -64.09
CA ARG A 8 -4.86 32.23 -64.16
C ARG A 8 -4.80 31.50 -62.80
N CYS A 9 -5.61 30.44 -62.78
CA CYS A 9 -5.78 29.39 -61.77
C CYS A 9 -4.54 28.51 -61.55
N LEU A 10 -4.50 27.88 -60.36
CA LEU A 10 -4.61 26.42 -60.14
C LEU A 10 -4.94 26.24 -58.64
N LYS A 11 -6.20 26.01 -58.24
CA LYS A 11 -6.84 24.68 -58.00
C LYS A 11 -5.91 23.73 -57.22
N HIS A 12 -6.24 23.20 -56.05
CA HIS A 12 -7.50 22.75 -55.47
C HIS A 12 -7.49 22.96 -53.94
N GLY A 13 -8.50 23.62 -53.34
CA GLY A 13 -9.70 22.98 -52.74
C GLY A 13 -9.42 22.68 -51.26
N GLY A 14 -9.83 23.50 -50.27
CA GLY A 14 -11.21 23.89 -49.91
C GLY A 14 -11.84 22.76 -49.09
N PHE A 15 -12.41 22.87 -47.89
CA PHE A 15 -12.92 23.91 -46.99
C PHE A 15 -12.91 23.26 -45.57
N SER A 16 -12.50 23.91 -44.48
CA SER A 16 -13.31 24.74 -43.57
C SER A 16 -14.71 24.21 -43.23
N ALA A 17 -14.92 23.77 -41.98
CA ALA A 17 -16.06 24.20 -41.15
C ALA A 17 -15.96 23.69 -39.70
N ASP A 18 -16.10 24.63 -38.76
CA ASP A 18 -16.42 24.42 -37.34
C ASP A 18 -17.79 23.77 -37.15
N ILE A 19 -17.91 22.80 -36.24
CA ILE A 19 -19.18 22.47 -35.57
C ILE A 19 -18.91 22.15 -34.10
N THR A 20 -19.40 23.01 -33.21
CA THR A 20 -19.65 22.70 -31.80
C THR A 20 -21.04 22.07 -31.70
N LEU A 21 -21.20 20.92 -31.04
CA LEU A 21 -22.50 20.42 -30.56
C LEU A 21 -22.31 19.43 -29.40
N TRP A 22 -23.00 19.71 -28.31
CA TRP A 22 -23.10 18.89 -27.09
C TRP A 22 -24.58 18.52 -26.92
N VAL A 23 -24.98 17.27 -27.14
CA VAL A 23 -26.24 16.68 -26.63
C VAL A 23 -26.12 15.15 -26.55
N GLY A 24 -26.37 14.58 -25.36
CA GLY A 24 -27.21 13.38 -25.18
C GLY A 24 -26.64 11.97 -25.45
N LYS A 25 -26.60 11.17 -24.38
CA LYS A 25 -26.57 9.69 -24.28
C LYS A 25 -26.86 8.88 -25.58
N GLN A 26 -25.82 8.35 -26.21
CA GLN A 26 -25.74 6.96 -26.74
C GLN A 26 -24.34 6.70 -27.29
N PHE A 27 -23.69 5.64 -26.82
CA PHE A 27 -22.46 5.13 -27.44
C PHE A 27 -22.86 4.40 -28.74
N VAL A 28 -22.51 4.97 -29.88
CA VAL A 28 -22.43 4.24 -31.15
C VAL A 28 -20.98 4.29 -31.60
N ILE A 29 -20.35 3.11 -31.66
CA ILE A 29 -19.00 2.95 -32.19
C ILE A 29 -19.08 3.14 -33.71
N ALA A 30 -18.69 4.32 -34.19
CA ALA A 30 -18.33 4.53 -35.58
C ALA A 30 -16.80 4.43 -35.70
N THR A 31 -16.30 3.20 -35.73
CA THR A 31 -14.99 2.92 -36.30
C THR A 31 -15.11 3.11 -37.80
N ASP A 32 -14.70 4.26 -38.31
CA ASP A 32 -13.99 4.43 -39.58
C ASP A 32 -13.79 5.92 -39.86
N PHE A 33 -12.58 6.27 -40.33
CA PHE A 33 -12.10 7.62 -40.68
C PHE A 33 -11.49 8.49 -39.57
N LEU A 34 -10.46 7.98 -38.89
CA LEU A 34 -9.33 8.83 -38.48
C LEU A 34 -8.03 8.31 -39.11
N PRO A 35 -7.26 9.13 -39.83
CA PRO A 35 -5.99 8.70 -40.41
C PRO A 35 -5.03 8.29 -39.29
N LYS A 36 -4.33 7.16 -39.46
CA LYS A 36 -3.40 6.53 -38.47
C LYS A 36 -2.42 7.52 -37.82
N LYS A 37 -2.01 8.58 -38.54
CA LYS A 37 -1.15 9.66 -38.04
C LYS A 37 -1.81 10.57 -36.99
N ALA A 38 -3.13 10.72 -36.98
CA ALA A 38 -3.87 11.46 -35.96
C ALA A 38 -4.04 10.63 -34.68
N TYR A 39 -4.24 9.31 -34.83
CA TYR A 39 -4.27 8.37 -33.71
C TYR A 39 -2.90 8.33 -33.00
N ASP A 40 -1.81 8.23 -33.76
CA ASP A 40 -0.46 8.25 -33.20
C ASP A 40 -0.05 9.59 -32.58
N LYS A 41 -0.63 10.71 -33.02
CA LYS A 41 -0.34 12.06 -32.46
C LYS A 41 -1.14 12.35 -31.18
N ILE A 42 -2.36 11.81 -31.06
CA ILE A 42 -3.16 11.88 -29.83
C ILE A 42 -2.58 10.92 -28.78
N HIS A 43 -2.17 9.71 -29.16
CA HIS A 43 -1.58 8.74 -28.23
C HIS A 43 -0.13 9.05 -27.84
N ARG A 44 0.65 9.75 -28.68
CA ARG A 44 2.00 10.23 -28.27
C ARG A 44 1.97 11.38 -27.27
N ASN A 45 0.89 12.15 -27.21
CA ASN A 45 0.75 13.27 -26.26
C ASN A 45 0.05 12.88 -24.94
N PHE A 46 -0.47 11.65 -24.83
CA PHE A 46 -1.05 11.11 -23.58
C PHE A 46 -0.32 9.87 -23.05
N ALA A 47 0.82 9.50 -23.65
CA ALA A 47 1.80 8.70 -22.96
C ALA A 47 2.40 9.58 -21.84
N PHE A 48 1.83 9.51 -20.63
CA PHE A 48 2.61 9.77 -19.43
C PHE A 48 3.86 8.90 -19.57
N GLN A 49 4.97 9.49 -20.02
CA GLN A 49 6.28 8.90 -19.83
C GLN A 49 6.42 8.80 -18.32
N GLU A 50 6.13 7.61 -17.77
CA GLU A 50 6.47 7.29 -16.40
C GLU A 50 7.97 7.56 -16.30
N LYS A 51 8.34 8.68 -15.65
CA LYS A 51 9.73 8.91 -15.30
C LYS A 51 10.19 7.64 -14.57
N PRO A 52 11.32 7.05 -14.98
CA PRO A 52 11.82 5.85 -14.32
C PRO A 52 11.93 6.13 -12.82
N MET A 53 11.44 5.20 -12.00
CA MET A 53 11.50 5.30 -10.55
C MET A 53 12.94 5.53 -10.13
N ILE A 54 13.20 6.58 -9.36
CA ILE A 54 14.52 6.87 -8.83
C ILE A 54 14.74 5.98 -7.62
N ASP A 55 15.78 5.13 -7.67
CA ASP A 55 16.13 4.25 -6.57
C ASP A 55 16.68 5.04 -5.38
N SER A 56 16.01 4.90 -4.24
CA SER A 56 16.40 5.53 -2.98
C SER A 56 17.43 4.73 -2.18
N TYR A 57 17.67 3.46 -2.51
CA TYR A 57 18.58 2.59 -1.76
C TYR A 57 19.98 3.20 -1.54
N PRO A 58 20.66 3.79 -2.55
CA PRO A 58 22.00 4.35 -2.37
C PRO A 58 22.06 5.45 -1.30
N TYR A 59 20.96 6.15 -1.06
CA TYR A 59 20.86 7.24 -0.08
C TYR A 59 20.59 6.75 1.34
N LEU A 60 20.28 5.45 1.53
CA LEU A 60 19.87 4.89 2.81
C LEU A 60 20.97 4.08 3.52
N THR A 61 22.06 3.74 2.83
CA THR A 61 23.09 2.79 3.30
C THR A 61 23.97 3.34 4.43
N ASN A 62 24.32 4.63 4.39
CA ASN A 62 25.13 5.26 5.42
C ASN A 62 24.25 5.69 6.61
N THR A 63 24.15 4.83 7.62
CA THR A 63 23.26 5.05 8.77
C THR A 63 24.02 5.10 10.10
N ASP A 64 23.54 5.96 10.98
CA ASP A 64 23.87 6.06 12.41
C ASP A 64 22.73 5.53 13.29
N PHE A 65 21.73 4.87 12.68
CA PHE A 65 20.59 4.32 13.41
C PHE A 65 21.03 3.30 14.47
N PRO A 66 20.47 3.34 15.69
CA PRO A 66 20.89 2.45 16.76
C PRO A 66 20.71 0.96 16.43
N HIS A 67 21.67 0.14 16.86
CA HIS A 67 21.54 -1.30 16.78
C HIS A 67 20.37 -1.80 17.64
N ILE A 68 19.55 -2.67 17.06
CA ILE A 68 18.45 -3.35 17.75
C ILE A 68 18.55 -4.85 17.53
N THR A 69 18.07 -5.61 18.50
CA THR A 69 18.07 -7.08 18.47
C THR A 69 16.65 -7.62 18.48
N ARG A 70 16.51 -8.80 17.90
CA ARG A 70 15.26 -9.55 17.80
C ARG A 70 14.80 -10.05 19.17
N ASP A 71 13.52 -9.92 19.44
CA ASP A 71 12.84 -10.55 20.56
C ASP A 71 12.31 -11.94 20.17
N THR A 72 11.43 -12.50 20.99
CA THR A 72 10.70 -13.73 20.67
C THR A 72 9.79 -13.46 19.48
N LEU A 73 9.94 -14.29 18.44
CA LEU A 73 9.13 -14.21 17.24
C LEU A 73 7.70 -14.59 17.58
N SER A 74 6.75 -13.75 17.20
CA SER A 74 5.33 -13.91 17.54
C SER A 74 4.40 -13.71 16.34
N ILE A 75 4.85 -12.94 15.35
CA ILE A 75 4.09 -12.58 14.15
C ILE A 75 4.88 -12.97 12.91
N LEU A 76 4.21 -13.58 11.95
CA LEU A 76 4.73 -13.76 10.59
C LEU A 76 3.97 -12.82 9.66
N GLN A 77 4.67 -11.85 9.09
CA GLN A 77 4.11 -10.95 8.09
C GLN A 77 4.45 -11.46 6.69
N VAL A 78 3.45 -11.76 5.89
CA VAL A 78 3.61 -12.46 4.63
C VAL A 78 3.13 -11.58 3.48
N ASN A 79 4.06 -11.22 2.60
CA ASN A 79 3.78 -10.44 1.42
C ASN A 79 3.39 -11.39 0.27
N LEU A 80 2.11 -11.41 -0.10
CA LEU A 80 1.58 -12.36 -1.08
C LEU A 80 1.87 -12.00 -2.54
N GLY A 81 2.60 -10.90 -2.78
CA GLY A 81 2.93 -10.41 -4.10
C GLY A 81 2.74 -8.91 -4.24
N TYR A 82 3.04 -8.39 -5.42
CA TYR A 82 3.02 -6.95 -5.69
C TYR A 82 1.86 -6.53 -6.61
N LEU A 83 1.01 -7.48 -7.03
CA LEU A 83 -0.22 -7.19 -7.77
C LEU A 83 -1.20 -6.41 -6.88
N CYS A 84 -1.71 -5.29 -7.40
CA CYS A 84 -2.70 -4.46 -6.72
C CYS A 84 -3.59 -3.78 -7.75
N ASN A 85 -4.87 -3.60 -7.45
CA ASN A 85 -5.80 -2.84 -8.29
C ASN A 85 -5.55 -1.31 -8.26
N LEU A 86 -4.65 -0.83 -7.38
CA LEU A 86 -4.30 0.58 -7.23
C LEU A 86 -2.80 0.85 -7.46
N SER A 87 -2.47 2.08 -7.86
CA SER A 87 -1.09 2.57 -8.01
C SER A 87 -0.84 3.79 -7.10
N CYS A 88 -0.95 3.61 -5.78
CA CYS A 88 -0.80 4.70 -4.80
C CYS A 88 0.60 5.34 -4.87
N THR A 89 0.66 6.67 -4.79
CA THR A 89 1.91 7.46 -4.89
C THR A 89 2.85 7.30 -3.68
N HIS A 90 2.31 6.96 -2.50
CA HIS A 90 3.07 6.71 -1.27
C HIS A 90 3.40 5.23 -1.03
N CYS A 91 3.09 4.33 -1.99
CA CYS A 91 3.21 2.90 -1.77
C CYS A 91 4.68 2.48 -1.56
N HIS A 92 4.99 2.01 -0.35
CA HIS A 92 6.32 1.50 0.01
C HIS A 92 6.62 0.14 -0.65
N VAL A 93 5.61 -0.59 -1.16
CA VAL A 93 5.77 -1.87 -1.88
C VAL A 93 6.01 -1.68 -3.39
N ASN A 94 5.76 -0.48 -3.91
CA ASN A 94 5.64 -0.24 -5.35
C ASN A 94 4.62 -1.16 -6.05
N ALA A 95 3.58 -1.61 -5.34
CA ALA A 95 2.56 -2.52 -5.86
C ALA A 95 1.60 -1.86 -6.85
N GLY A 96 1.13 -2.58 -7.86
CA GLY A 96 0.27 -2.02 -8.90
C GLY A 96 -0.31 -3.04 -9.87
N PRO A 97 -1.18 -2.60 -10.80
CA PRO A 97 -2.01 -3.51 -11.61
C PRO A 97 -1.23 -4.23 -12.72
N LYS A 98 0.00 -3.79 -12.99
CA LYS A 98 0.91 -4.40 -13.98
C LYS A 98 1.97 -5.31 -13.35
N ARG A 99 1.97 -5.45 -12.02
CA ARG A 99 2.90 -6.34 -11.31
C ARG A 99 2.46 -7.79 -11.48
N THR A 100 3.41 -8.70 -11.54
CA THR A 100 3.16 -10.14 -11.80
C THR A 100 3.65 -11.03 -10.66
N GLU A 101 4.37 -10.44 -9.71
CA GLU A 101 4.88 -11.11 -8.52
C GLU A 101 3.71 -11.55 -7.65
N LEU A 102 3.55 -12.86 -7.50
CA LEU A 102 2.50 -13.53 -6.74
C LEU A 102 3.09 -14.75 -6.06
N MET A 103 2.82 -14.90 -4.76
CA MET A 103 3.22 -16.08 -4.00
C MET A 103 2.50 -17.32 -4.53
N ASP A 104 3.25 -18.38 -4.79
CA ASP A 104 2.69 -19.65 -5.27
C ASP A 104 2.22 -20.56 -4.12
N LYS A 105 1.48 -21.62 -4.47
CA LYS A 105 0.95 -22.58 -3.50
C LYS A 105 2.05 -23.28 -2.68
N LYS A 106 3.20 -23.57 -3.28
CA LYS A 106 4.29 -24.26 -2.60
C LYS A 106 4.86 -23.37 -1.50
N THR A 107 5.11 -22.10 -1.79
CA THR A 107 5.58 -21.13 -0.79
C THR A 107 4.53 -20.90 0.30
N VAL A 108 3.23 -20.88 -0.04
CA VAL A 108 2.15 -20.83 0.98
C VAL A 108 2.22 -22.03 1.93
N ASP A 109 2.46 -23.23 1.42
CA ASP A 109 2.59 -24.45 2.25
C ASP A 109 3.84 -24.40 3.14
N GLU A 110 4.95 -23.85 2.65
CA GLU A 110 6.18 -23.63 3.43
C GLU A 110 5.97 -22.60 4.55
N VAL A 111 5.22 -21.53 4.28
CA VAL A 111 4.78 -20.53 5.27
C VAL A 111 3.96 -21.18 6.38
N LEU A 112 2.94 -21.97 6.01
CA LEU A 112 2.09 -22.67 6.99
C LEU A 112 2.89 -23.67 7.84
N ALA A 113 3.80 -24.42 7.22
CA ALA A 113 4.66 -25.36 7.92
C ALA A 113 5.59 -24.66 8.93
N PHE A 114 6.21 -23.54 8.54
CA PHE A 114 7.04 -22.75 9.42
C PHE A 114 6.24 -22.15 10.59
N MET A 115 5.10 -21.55 10.29
CA MET A 115 4.18 -20.95 11.27
C MET A 115 3.79 -21.95 12.36
N ASN A 116 3.38 -23.16 11.96
CA ASN A 116 3.01 -24.23 12.88
C ASN A 116 4.20 -24.74 13.70
N LYS A 117 5.37 -24.90 13.09
CA LYS A 117 6.59 -25.36 13.77
C LYS A 117 7.09 -24.37 14.83
N GLN A 118 6.99 -23.06 14.56
CA GLN A 118 7.49 -22.00 15.45
C GLN A 118 6.47 -21.52 16.48
N GLY A 119 5.22 -22.01 16.44
CA GLY A 119 4.18 -21.56 17.36
C GLY A 119 3.80 -20.09 17.16
N ILE A 120 3.82 -19.62 15.91
CA ILE A 120 3.42 -18.25 15.57
C ILE A 120 1.92 -18.09 15.87
N HIS A 121 1.56 -17.05 16.61
CA HIS A 121 0.17 -16.82 16.99
C HIS A 121 -0.56 -15.83 16.07
N THR A 122 0.15 -15.12 15.20
CA THR A 122 -0.45 -14.15 14.28
C THR A 122 0.20 -14.19 12.89
N LEU A 123 -0.66 -14.28 11.88
CA LEU A 123 -0.33 -14.16 10.47
C LEU A 123 -0.83 -12.81 9.95
N ASP A 124 0.09 -11.94 9.52
CA ASP A 124 -0.20 -10.61 9.00
C ASP A 124 -0.02 -10.58 7.47
N LEU A 125 -1.12 -10.56 6.73
CA LEU A 125 -1.12 -10.65 5.27
C LEU A 125 -0.99 -9.26 4.65
N THR A 126 0.00 -9.11 3.77
CA THR A 126 0.32 -7.84 3.09
C THR A 126 0.74 -8.05 1.64
N GLY A 127 1.27 -7.01 1.00
CA GLY A 127 1.76 -6.99 -0.36
C GLY A 127 1.16 -5.85 -1.15
N GLY A 128 0.72 -6.13 -2.37
CA GLY A 128 -0.15 -5.26 -3.12
C GLY A 128 -1.56 -5.25 -2.54
N ALA A 129 -2.49 -5.91 -3.22
CA ALA A 129 -3.76 -6.30 -2.62
C ALA A 129 -3.65 -7.81 -2.33
N PRO A 130 -3.38 -8.24 -1.08
CA PRO A 130 -3.17 -9.65 -0.75
C PRO A 130 -4.34 -10.54 -1.20
N GLU A 131 -5.55 -9.99 -1.22
CA GLU A 131 -6.78 -10.65 -1.66
C GLU A 131 -6.71 -11.12 -3.11
N MET A 132 -5.89 -10.47 -3.95
CA MET A 132 -5.68 -10.82 -5.36
C MET A 132 -4.79 -12.04 -5.58
N ASN A 133 -4.16 -12.57 -4.53
CA ASN A 133 -3.40 -13.81 -4.64
C ASN A 133 -4.38 -15.02 -4.74
N PRO A 134 -4.22 -15.93 -5.73
CA PRO A 134 -5.12 -17.09 -5.89
C PRO A 134 -5.18 -18.03 -4.68
N HIS A 135 -4.20 -17.97 -3.78
CA HIS A 135 -4.07 -18.81 -2.59
C HIS A 135 -4.41 -18.06 -1.29
N PHE A 136 -4.87 -16.81 -1.36
CA PHE A 136 -5.24 -15.99 -0.19
C PHE A 136 -6.24 -16.69 0.72
N ARG A 137 -7.35 -17.20 0.15
CA ARG A 137 -8.41 -17.88 0.90
C ARG A 137 -7.91 -19.16 1.57
N TYR A 138 -7.17 -19.97 0.81
CA TYR A 138 -6.57 -21.21 1.32
C TYR A 138 -5.64 -20.95 2.50
N LEU A 139 -4.75 -19.95 2.40
CA LEU A 139 -3.83 -19.58 3.48
C LEU A 139 -4.60 -19.17 4.74
N ILE A 140 -5.64 -18.34 4.61
CA ILE A 140 -6.47 -17.92 5.74
C ILE A 140 -7.13 -19.12 6.39
N GLU A 141 -7.82 -19.97 5.61
CA GLU A 141 -8.52 -21.15 6.13
C GLU A 141 -7.58 -22.08 6.91
N GLN A 142 -6.39 -22.37 6.36
CA GLN A 142 -5.40 -23.23 7.03
C GLN A 142 -4.85 -22.59 8.32
N ALA A 143 -4.60 -21.28 8.31
CA ALA A 143 -4.15 -20.56 9.50
C ALA A 143 -5.24 -20.56 10.60
N ARG A 144 -6.50 -20.33 10.22
CA ARG A 144 -7.64 -20.34 11.15
C ARG A 144 -7.90 -21.70 11.76
N LEU A 145 -7.73 -22.79 11.00
CA LEU A 145 -7.79 -24.16 11.52
C LEU A 145 -6.73 -24.42 12.60
N SER A 146 -5.61 -23.69 12.57
CA SER A 146 -4.53 -23.75 13.56
C SER A 146 -4.70 -22.73 14.70
N HIS A 147 -5.88 -22.10 14.82
CA HIS A 147 -6.21 -21.06 15.80
C HIS A 147 -5.27 -19.83 15.76
N VAL A 148 -4.64 -19.58 14.61
CA VAL A 148 -3.81 -18.39 14.41
C VAL A 148 -4.69 -17.18 14.13
N LYS A 149 -4.40 -16.05 14.78
CA LYS A 149 -5.02 -14.76 14.44
C LYS A 149 -4.55 -14.35 13.05
N VAL A 150 -5.47 -13.99 12.16
CA VAL A 150 -5.13 -13.50 10.82
C VAL A 150 -5.48 -12.03 10.70
N ILE A 151 -4.55 -11.24 10.16
CA ILE A 151 -4.73 -9.82 9.82
C ILE A 151 -4.66 -9.68 8.31
N ASP A 152 -5.59 -8.95 7.72
CA ASP A 152 -5.60 -8.57 6.31
C ASP A 152 -5.35 -7.07 6.15
N ARG A 153 -4.23 -6.71 5.51
CA ARG A 153 -3.89 -5.31 5.17
C ARG A 153 -4.58 -4.91 3.87
N CYS A 154 -5.86 -4.59 4.02
CA CYS A 154 -6.77 -4.32 2.93
C CYS A 154 -6.65 -2.88 2.41
N ASN A 155 -6.77 -2.71 1.09
CA ASN A 155 -6.84 -1.38 0.47
C ASN A 155 -8.28 -0.84 0.35
N LEU A 156 -9.29 -1.57 0.84
CA LEU A 156 -10.75 -1.33 0.74
C LEU A 156 -11.33 -1.41 -0.66
N VAL A 157 -10.70 -0.78 -1.64
CA VAL A 157 -11.24 -0.69 -3.01
C VAL A 157 -11.38 -2.06 -3.65
N ILE A 158 -10.44 -2.97 -3.38
CA ILE A 158 -10.46 -4.34 -3.89
C ILE A 158 -11.76 -5.10 -3.56
N LEU A 159 -12.39 -4.80 -2.42
CA LEU A 159 -13.64 -5.45 -1.97
C LEU A 159 -14.84 -5.13 -2.87
N LEU A 160 -14.73 -4.12 -3.74
CA LEU A 160 -15.78 -3.71 -4.66
C LEU A 160 -15.43 -3.99 -6.13
N GLU A 161 -14.28 -4.60 -6.40
CA GLU A 161 -13.89 -4.97 -7.77
C GLU A 161 -14.58 -6.26 -8.20
N ASP A 162 -14.78 -6.40 -9.51
CA ASP A 162 -15.41 -7.59 -10.09
C ASP A 162 -14.62 -8.85 -9.72
N GLY A 163 -15.32 -9.88 -9.25
CA GLY A 163 -14.73 -11.14 -8.76
C GLY A 163 -14.36 -11.15 -7.27
N TYR A 164 -14.55 -10.05 -6.54
CA TYR A 164 -14.27 -9.96 -5.10
C TYR A 164 -15.50 -9.60 -4.25
N ALA A 165 -16.70 -9.61 -4.84
CA ALA A 165 -17.93 -9.18 -4.18
C ALA A 165 -18.29 -10.00 -2.92
N ASP A 166 -17.85 -11.27 -2.84
CA ASP A 166 -18.05 -12.17 -1.69
C ASP A 166 -16.88 -12.14 -0.68
N MET A 167 -15.82 -11.39 -0.98
CA MET A 167 -14.63 -11.32 -0.13
C MET A 167 -14.95 -10.76 1.27
N PRO A 168 -15.77 -9.69 1.43
CA PRO A 168 -16.14 -9.19 2.75
C PRO A 168 -16.80 -10.26 3.64
N GLU A 169 -17.73 -11.02 3.08
CA GLU A 169 -18.42 -12.12 3.78
C GLU A 169 -17.46 -13.25 4.13
N PHE A 170 -16.54 -13.61 3.21
CA PHE A 170 -15.50 -14.59 3.49
C PHE A 170 -14.60 -14.17 4.65
N LEU A 171 -14.09 -12.93 4.63
CA LEU A 171 -13.25 -12.39 5.71
C LEU A 171 -14.00 -12.41 7.05
N ALA A 172 -15.27 -12.00 7.07
CA ALA A 172 -16.12 -12.04 8.27
C ALA A 172 -16.31 -13.47 8.80
N ASN A 173 -16.62 -14.43 7.93
CA ASN A 173 -16.81 -15.84 8.31
C ASN A 173 -15.52 -16.46 8.89
N GLN A 174 -14.36 -16.06 8.37
CA GLN A 174 -13.05 -16.47 8.88
C GLN A 174 -12.57 -15.63 10.08
N GLN A 175 -13.37 -14.64 10.51
CA GLN A 175 -13.06 -13.69 11.58
C GLN A 175 -11.67 -13.04 11.41
N VAL A 176 -11.34 -12.64 10.19
CA VAL A 176 -10.09 -11.96 9.87
C VAL A 176 -10.14 -10.55 10.45
N GLU A 177 -9.05 -10.10 11.09
CA GLU A 177 -8.92 -8.69 11.47
C GLU A 177 -8.54 -7.87 10.25
N ILE A 178 -9.28 -6.79 9.96
CA ILE A 178 -9.00 -5.92 8.82
C ILE A 178 -8.24 -4.69 9.29
N VAL A 179 -7.07 -4.44 8.70
CA VAL A 179 -6.30 -3.20 8.86
C VAL A 179 -6.35 -2.45 7.53
N ALA A 180 -7.33 -1.56 7.40
CA ALA A 180 -7.68 -0.92 6.15
C ALA A 180 -6.94 0.41 5.92
N SER A 181 -6.33 0.56 4.75
CA SER A 181 -5.69 1.82 4.36
C SER A 181 -6.71 2.90 4.02
N LEU A 182 -6.79 3.97 4.82
CA LEU A 182 -7.60 5.17 4.56
C LEU A 182 -6.80 6.43 4.93
N PRO A 183 -5.94 6.93 4.02
CA PRO A 183 -4.89 7.91 4.36
C PRO A 183 -5.42 9.29 4.75
N CYS A 184 -6.72 9.56 4.58
CA CYS A 184 -7.41 10.73 5.10
C CYS A 184 -8.91 10.44 5.20
N TYR A 185 -9.64 11.10 6.11
CA TYR A 185 -11.11 11.09 6.12
C TYR A 185 -11.71 12.08 5.12
N LEU A 186 -10.90 12.90 4.44
CA LEU A 186 -11.33 13.86 3.42
C LEU A 186 -11.11 13.33 2.01
N GLN A 187 -12.13 13.47 1.15
CA GLN A 187 -12.13 12.98 -0.22
C GLN A 187 -10.96 13.49 -1.06
N ASP A 188 -10.76 14.80 -1.13
CA ASP A 188 -9.73 15.41 -1.98
C ASP A 188 -8.33 14.88 -1.66
N ASN A 189 -8.08 14.63 -0.37
CA ASN A 189 -6.82 14.08 0.11
C ASN A 189 -6.65 12.61 -0.31
N VAL A 190 -7.68 11.78 -0.16
CA VAL A 190 -7.60 10.37 -0.57
C VAL A 190 -7.44 10.25 -2.07
N ASP A 191 -8.25 10.99 -2.84
CA ASP A 191 -8.25 10.93 -4.30
C ASP A 191 -6.91 11.42 -4.89
N LYS A 192 -6.27 12.42 -4.26
CA LYS A 192 -4.94 12.89 -4.64
C LYS A 192 -3.85 11.84 -4.45
N GLN A 193 -3.91 11.02 -3.40
CA GLN A 193 -2.89 9.99 -3.15
C GLN A 193 -3.12 8.69 -3.94
N ARG A 194 -4.39 8.29 -4.07
CA ARG A 194 -4.77 6.93 -4.47
C ARG A 194 -5.52 6.85 -5.80
N GLY A 195 -5.95 8.00 -6.35
CA GLY A 195 -6.68 8.09 -7.60
C GLY A 195 -8.10 8.60 -7.41
N LYS A 196 -8.63 9.26 -8.45
CA LYS A 196 -9.97 9.85 -8.44
C LYS A 196 -11.05 8.81 -8.18
N GLY A 197 -11.97 9.09 -7.24
CA GLY A 197 -13.07 8.21 -6.87
C GLY A 197 -12.70 7.09 -5.89
N THR A 198 -11.44 6.97 -5.49
CA THR A 198 -11.01 5.99 -4.48
C THR A 198 -11.68 6.23 -3.14
N PHE A 199 -11.89 7.48 -2.74
CA PHE A 199 -12.56 7.79 -1.47
C PHE A 199 -13.96 7.18 -1.40
N ASN A 200 -14.81 7.44 -2.39
CA ASN A 200 -16.19 6.97 -2.41
C ASN A 200 -16.27 5.44 -2.40
N LYS A 201 -15.40 4.75 -3.15
CA LYS A 201 -15.27 3.30 -3.09
C LYS A 201 -14.84 2.82 -1.69
N SER A 202 -13.88 3.51 -1.06
CA SER A 202 -13.42 3.17 0.30
C SER A 202 -14.54 3.29 1.33
N ILE A 203 -15.34 4.37 1.25
CA ILE A 203 -16.51 4.59 2.13
C ILE A 203 -17.56 3.49 1.92
N ALA A 204 -17.88 3.15 0.67
CA ALA A 204 -18.84 2.08 0.37
C ALA A 204 -18.39 0.71 0.91
N ALA A 205 -17.10 0.38 0.77
CA ALA A 205 -16.52 -0.85 1.32
C ALA A 205 -16.60 -0.87 2.85
N LEU A 206 -16.26 0.24 3.52
CA LEU A 206 -16.36 0.36 4.99
C LEU A 206 -17.81 0.18 5.47
N GLN A 207 -18.79 0.74 4.77
CA GLN A 207 -20.20 0.54 5.08
C GLN A 207 -20.62 -0.92 4.92
N GLN A 208 -20.12 -1.64 3.90
CA GLN A 208 -20.37 -3.08 3.76
C GLN A 208 -19.77 -3.86 4.94
N LEU A 209 -18.52 -3.58 5.31
CA LEU A 209 -17.88 -4.21 6.46
C LEU A 209 -18.65 -3.93 7.76
N ASN A 210 -19.08 -2.70 8.02
CA ASN A 210 -19.89 -2.37 9.20
C ASN A 210 -21.24 -3.10 9.23
N ARG A 211 -21.89 -3.33 8.08
CA ARG A 211 -23.11 -4.15 7.98
C ARG A 211 -22.88 -5.61 8.36
N LEU A 212 -21.68 -6.14 8.07
CA LEU A 212 -21.26 -7.49 8.48
C LEU A 212 -20.85 -7.56 9.96
N GLY A 213 -20.75 -6.41 10.65
CA GLY A 213 -20.44 -6.32 12.07
C GLY A 213 -19.01 -5.87 12.38
N TYR A 214 -18.17 -5.57 11.38
CA TYR A 214 -16.84 -5.03 11.63
C TYR A 214 -16.89 -3.69 12.37
N GLY A 215 -16.04 -3.49 13.38
CA GLY A 215 -15.95 -2.24 14.14
C GLY A 215 -17.10 -2.00 15.13
N GLN A 216 -18.12 -2.86 15.15
CA GLN A 216 -19.26 -2.72 16.04
C GLN A 216 -18.90 -3.10 17.48
N PRO A 217 -19.37 -2.36 18.51
CA PRO A 217 -19.03 -2.65 19.92
C PRO A 217 -19.38 -4.06 20.42
N ASN A 218 -20.43 -4.68 19.84
CA ASN A 218 -20.92 -6.01 20.24
C ASN A 218 -20.49 -7.12 19.27
N SER A 219 -19.46 -6.87 18.46
CA SER A 219 -18.94 -7.79 17.47
C SER A 219 -17.49 -8.16 17.78
N GLN A 220 -17.11 -9.38 17.41
CA GLN A 220 -15.71 -9.82 17.47
C GLN A 220 -14.92 -9.46 16.20
N LEU A 221 -15.58 -8.89 15.19
CA LEU A 221 -14.96 -8.50 13.93
C LEU A 221 -14.25 -7.15 14.06
N ILE A 222 -12.92 -7.19 14.00
CA ILE A 222 -12.06 -6.02 14.22
C ILE A 222 -11.77 -5.33 12.89
N LEU A 223 -12.05 -4.02 12.84
CA LEU A 223 -11.70 -3.13 11.75
C LEU A 223 -10.89 -1.96 12.29
N ASN A 224 -9.65 -1.88 11.84
CA ASN A 224 -8.75 -0.78 12.13
C ASN A 224 -8.48 0.01 10.85
N LEU A 225 -8.21 1.30 10.99
CA LEU A 225 -7.89 2.19 9.87
C LEU A 225 -6.43 2.63 9.93
N VAL A 226 -5.83 2.92 8.78
CA VAL A 226 -4.46 3.42 8.67
C VAL A 226 -4.45 4.80 8.02
N PHE A 227 -3.82 5.76 8.70
CA PHE A 227 -3.52 7.10 8.17
C PHE A 227 -2.08 7.19 7.67
N ASN A 228 -1.89 7.88 6.54
CA ASN A 228 -0.59 8.24 5.98
C ASN A 228 -0.60 9.71 5.51
N PRO A 229 0.41 10.51 5.88
CA PRO A 229 0.54 11.89 5.41
C PRO A 229 0.56 12.02 3.88
N GLN A 230 0.11 13.17 3.37
CA GLN A 230 0.12 13.50 1.92
C GLN A 230 1.51 13.74 1.33
N GLY A 231 2.55 13.83 2.15
CA GLY A 231 3.88 14.21 1.71
C GLY A 231 4.95 14.02 2.77
N ALA A 232 6.01 14.82 2.67
CA ALA A 232 7.20 14.79 3.50
C ALA A 232 6.99 15.42 4.89
N SER A 233 6.01 14.92 5.64
CA SER A 233 5.72 15.37 7.01
C SER A 233 5.51 14.17 7.94
N LEU A 234 5.64 14.41 9.24
CA LEU A 234 5.25 13.42 10.26
C LEU A 234 3.73 13.40 10.43
N PRO A 235 3.14 12.26 10.84
CA PRO A 235 1.75 12.21 11.22
C PRO A 235 1.48 13.07 12.47
N PRO A 236 0.26 13.63 12.62
CA PRO A 236 -0.15 14.27 13.86
C PRO A 236 -0.35 13.21 14.97
N PRO A 237 -0.52 13.63 16.24
CA PRO A 237 -0.76 12.70 17.34
C PRO A 237 -1.91 11.71 17.09
N GLN A 238 -1.65 10.40 17.25
CA GLN A 238 -2.58 9.35 16.86
C GLN A 238 -3.92 9.46 17.60
N GLN A 239 -3.91 9.74 18.91
CA GLN A 239 -5.14 9.81 19.71
C GLN A 239 -6.09 10.91 19.24
N ALA A 240 -5.58 12.13 19.03
CA ALA A 240 -6.38 13.24 18.53
C ALA A 240 -6.86 12.98 17.09
N LEU A 241 -6.00 12.38 16.26
CA LEU A 241 -6.38 12.01 14.91
C LEU A 241 -7.45 10.92 14.87
N GLU A 242 -7.36 9.91 15.74
CA GLU A 242 -8.35 8.83 15.87
C GLU A 242 -9.72 9.40 16.24
N GLN A 243 -9.77 10.31 17.21
CA GLN A 243 -11.02 10.98 17.60
C GLN A 243 -11.64 11.76 16.44
N ALA A 244 -10.83 12.53 15.70
CA ALA A 244 -11.30 13.25 14.52
C ALA A 244 -11.82 12.31 13.42
N TYR A 245 -11.13 11.19 13.18
CA TYR A 245 -11.58 10.15 12.25
C TYR A 245 -12.91 9.54 12.69
N LYS A 246 -13.03 9.12 13.97
CA LYS A 246 -14.24 8.51 14.52
C LYS A 246 -15.42 9.45 14.42
N GLN A 247 -15.24 10.72 14.81
CA GLN A 247 -16.28 11.74 14.72
C GLN A 247 -16.72 11.95 13.26
N HIS A 248 -15.78 12.28 12.37
CA HIS A 248 -16.12 12.61 10.99
C HIS A 248 -16.76 11.45 10.24
N LEU A 249 -16.18 10.24 10.34
CA LEU A 249 -16.70 9.07 9.62
C LEU A 249 -18.06 8.61 10.16
N SER A 250 -18.30 8.74 11.46
CA SER A 250 -19.60 8.45 12.06
C SER A 250 -20.66 9.46 11.63
N GLU A 251 -20.38 10.76 11.79
CA GLU A 251 -21.34 11.83 11.49
C GLU A 251 -21.70 11.92 10.01
N GLN A 252 -20.72 11.78 9.11
CA GLN A 252 -20.94 11.98 7.67
C GLN A 252 -21.37 10.71 6.94
N TYR A 253 -20.94 9.54 7.41
CA TYR A 253 -21.08 8.28 6.65
C TYR A 253 -21.65 7.12 7.47
N GLY A 254 -21.91 7.30 8.77
CA GLY A 254 -22.40 6.25 9.66
C GLY A 254 -21.38 5.13 9.89
N ILE A 255 -20.08 5.41 9.71
CA ILE A 255 -19.01 4.41 9.80
C ILE A 255 -18.41 4.38 11.22
N VAL A 256 -18.16 3.17 11.73
CA VAL A 256 -17.45 2.92 12.99
C VAL A 256 -16.26 1.98 12.77
N PHE A 257 -15.23 2.12 13.61
CA PHE A 257 -14.02 1.29 13.57
C PHE A 257 -13.37 1.23 14.97
N ASN A 258 -12.49 0.25 15.19
CA ASN A 258 -11.88 0.00 16.50
C ASN A 258 -10.74 0.99 16.79
N GLN A 259 -9.68 0.99 15.99
CA GLN A 259 -8.48 1.82 16.20
C GLN A 259 -7.98 2.47 14.91
N LEU A 260 -7.29 3.61 15.05
CA LEU A 260 -6.56 4.27 13.98
C LEU A 260 -5.06 4.13 14.21
N TYR A 261 -4.34 3.69 13.17
CA TYR A 261 -2.88 3.64 13.17
C TYR A 261 -2.33 4.76 12.30
N ALA A 262 -1.58 5.69 12.90
CA ALA A 262 -0.95 6.79 12.18
C ALA A 262 0.48 6.41 11.79
N LEU A 263 0.75 6.29 10.49
CA LEU A 263 2.04 5.86 9.99
C LEU A 263 2.84 6.99 9.34
N THR A 264 4.13 6.96 9.56
CA THR A 264 5.09 7.80 8.82
C THR A 264 5.34 7.17 7.46
N ASN A 265 5.43 7.99 6.41
CA ASN A 265 5.79 7.48 5.08
C ASN A 265 7.28 7.15 5.03
N LEU A 266 7.61 5.89 4.76
CA LEU A 266 9.01 5.46 4.69
C LEU A 266 9.65 5.95 3.37
N PRO A 267 10.88 6.50 3.39
CA PRO A 267 11.55 7.09 2.23
C PRO A 267 12.11 6.02 1.26
N ILE A 268 11.29 5.03 0.92
CA ILE A 268 11.63 3.91 0.05
C ILE A 268 10.68 3.83 -1.15
N GLN A 269 11.09 3.10 -2.20
CA GLN A 269 10.25 2.80 -3.36
C GLN A 269 9.59 4.06 -3.94
N ARG A 270 8.26 4.09 -4.13
CA ARG A 270 7.60 5.24 -4.77
C ARG A 270 7.74 6.54 -3.98
N PHE A 271 7.60 6.48 -2.66
CA PHE A 271 7.71 7.69 -1.85
C PHE A 271 9.15 8.22 -1.85
N GLY A 272 10.14 7.33 -1.74
CA GLY A 272 11.56 7.68 -1.93
C GLY A 272 11.84 8.32 -3.29
N SER A 273 11.31 7.74 -4.38
CA SER A 273 11.42 8.32 -5.72
C SER A 273 10.75 9.68 -5.83
N VAL A 274 9.59 9.90 -5.20
CA VAL A 274 8.91 11.20 -5.17
C VAL A 274 9.78 12.24 -4.46
N LEU A 275 10.34 11.90 -3.28
CA LEU A 275 11.23 12.78 -2.53
C LEU A 275 12.46 13.18 -3.34
N LEU A 276 13.13 12.21 -3.97
CA LEU A 276 14.32 12.45 -4.81
C LEU A 276 13.98 13.31 -6.03
N SER A 277 12.88 13.01 -6.72
CA SER A 277 12.46 13.76 -7.91
C SER A 277 12.14 15.23 -7.62
N LYS A 278 11.81 15.56 -6.36
CA LYS A 278 11.48 16.90 -5.89
C LYS A 278 12.63 17.57 -5.13
N GLY A 279 13.78 16.90 -4.97
CA GLY A 279 14.90 17.41 -4.16
C GLY A 279 14.59 17.52 -2.66
N GLN A 280 13.63 16.73 -2.15
CA GLN A 280 13.15 16.78 -0.76
C GLN A 280 13.70 15.67 0.13
N PHE A 281 14.50 14.75 -0.43
CA PHE A 281 14.96 13.56 0.29
C PHE A 281 15.80 13.89 1.53
N ASP A 282 16.82 14.73 1.38
CA ASP A 282 17.72 15.07 2.48
C ASP A 282 17.01 15.83 3.61
N ASP A 283 16.13 16.76 3.27
CA ASP A 283 15.36 17.50 4.28
C ASP A 283 14.34 16.61 4.98
N TYR A 284 13.75 15.65 4.27
CA TYR A 284 12.90 14.66 4.91
C TYR A 284 13.70 13.75 5.84
N MET A 285 14.89 13.30 5.43
CA MET A 285 15.76 12.52 6.31
C MET A 285 16.19 13.29 7.56
N LYS A 286 16.51 14.59 7.43
CA LYS A 286 16.77 15.47 8.59
C LYS A 286 15.57 15.56 9.51
N LEU A 287 14.35 15.70 8.96
CA LEU A 287 13.12 15.73 9.76
C LEU A 287 12.96 14.43 10.56
N LEU A 288 13.13 13.26 9.94
CA LEU A 288 13.01 11.97 10.61
C LEU A 288 14.04 11.83 11.74
N LYS A 289 15.32 12.18 11.48
CA LYS A 289 16.39 12.12 12.48
C LYS A 289 16.20 13.11 13.62
N ALA A 290 15.79 14.35 13.32
CA ALA A 290 15.54 15.38 14.33
C ALA A 290 14.38 15.03 15.27
N ASN A 291 13.47 14.17 14.83
CA ASN A 291 12.34 13.68 15.62
C ASN A 291 12.53 12.23 16.06
N PHE A 292 13.75 11.70 16.04
CA PHE A 292 14.03 10.34 16.50
C PHE A 292 13.61 10.17 17.97
N ASN A 293 12.78 9.17 18.21
CA ASN A 293 12.30 8.82 19.53
C ASN A 293 12.92 7.49 20.01
N PRO A 294 13.83 7.53 21.00
CA PRO A 294 14.44 6.32 21.53
C PRO A 294 13.45 5.38 22.22
N ALA A 295 12.32 5.88 22.75
CA ALA A 295 11.31 5.03 23.40
C ALA A 295 10.62 4.10 22.40
N ALA A 296 10.35 4.61 21.19
CA ALA A 296 9.77 3.87 20.07
C ALA A 296 10.58 2.62 19.68
N LEU A 297 11.91 2.61 19.90
CA LEU A 297 12.79 1.45 19.58
C LEU A 297 12.35 0.16 20.27
N LYS A 298 11.76 0.23 21.46
CA LYS A 298 11.34 -0.96 22.21
C LYS A 298 10.15 -1.67 21.55
N ASN A 299 9.41 -0.94 20.74
CA ASN A 299 8.09 -1.32 20.24
C ASN A 299 8.03 -1.37 18.71
N VAL A 300 9.15 -1.20 18.01
CA VAL A 300 9.19 -1.39 16.54
C VAL A 300 8.88 -2.83 16.17
N MET A 301 8.09 -3.01 15.10
CA MET A 301 7.58 -4.31 14.66
C MET A 301 8.67 -5.36 14.38
N CYS A 302 9.84 -4.94 13.86
CA CYS A 302 10.91 -5.87 13.49
C CYS A 302 11.47 -6.66 14.68
N ARG A 303 11.16 -6.24 15.93
CA ARG A 303 11.56 -6.98 17.13
C ARG A 303 10.87 -8.33 17.26
N ASN A 304 9.59 -8.44 16.92
CA ASN A 304 8.81 -9.67 17.12
C ASN A 304 8.09 -10.17 15.85
N THR A 305 8.26 -9.47 14.73
CA THR A 305 7.67 -9.80 13.44
C THR A 305 8.73 -10.18 12.43
N LEU A 306 8.59 -11.32 11.77
CA LEU A 306 9.42 -11.72 10.64
C LEU A 306 8.65 -11.49 9.33
N SER A 307 9.28 -10.87 8.35
CA SER A 307 8.68 -10.64 7.03
C SER A 307 9.11 -11.74 6.05
N VAL A 308 8.17 -12.24 5.25
CA VAL A 308 8.38 -13.26 4.21
C VAL A 308 7.91 -12.70 2.87
N ASP A 309 8.77 -12.73 1.86
CA ASP A 309 8.38 -12.30 0.52
C ASP A 309 7.61 -13.38 -0.26
N TRP A 310 7.13 -13.00 -1.45
CA TRP A 310 6.33 -13.87 -2.31
C TRP A 310 7.10 -15.12 -2.81
N GLN A 311 8.43 -15.14 -2.69
CA GLN A 311 9.28 -16.27 -3.05
C GLN A 311 9.71 -17.10 -1.84
N GLY A 312 9.32 -16.72 -0.63
CA GLY A 312 9.68 -17.41 0.62
C GLY A 312 10.98 -16.95 1.26
N PHE A 313 11.63 -15.88 0.77
CA PHE A 313 12.80 -15.31 1.45
C PHE A 313 12.39 -14.44 2.64
N VAL A 314 13.23 -14.41 3.67
CA VAL A 314 12.92 -13.81 4.96
C VAL A 314 13.72 -12.55 5.25
N TYR A 315 13.09 -11.60 5.94
CA TYR A 315 13.61 -10.26 6.22
C TYR A 315 13.20 -9.79 7.61
N ASP A 316 13.89 -8.78 8.15
CA ASP A 316 13.55 -8.25 9.48
C ASP A 316 12.19 -7.54 9.55
N CYS A 317 11.73 -6.94 8.47
CA CYS A 317 10.42 -6.30 8.31
C CYS A 317 10.10 -6.08 6.82
N ASP A 318 8.86 -5.67 6.50
CA ASP A 318 8.49 -5.37 5.12
C ASP A 318 9.37 -4.28 4.48
N PHE A 319 9.83 -3.30 5.25
CA PHE A 319 10.64 -2.23 4.67
C PHE A 319 12.02 -2.73 4.24
N ASN A 320 12.59 -3.65 5.02
CA ASN A 320 13.83 -4.33 4.65
C ASN A 320 13.61 -5.26 3.45
N GLN A 321 12.46 -5.96 3.40
CA GLN A 321 12.04 -6.74 2.24
C GLN A 321 12.01 -5.87 0.98
N MET A 322 11.43 -4.68 1.04
CA MET A 322 11.34 -3.75 -0.09
C MET A 322 12.67 -3.12 -0.49
N LEU A 323 13.69 -3.21 0.36
CA LEU A 323 15.06 -2.79 0.05
C LEU A 323 15.97 -3.98 -0.29
N HIS A 324 15.45 -5.19 -0.33
CA HIS A 324 16.22 -6.43 -0.47
C HIS A 324 17.35 -6.55 0.56
N LEU A 325 17.15 -6.01 1.77
CA LEU A 325 18.12 -6.02 2.86
C LEU A 325 17.98 -7.33 3.65
N PRO A 326 18.91 -8.30 3.50
CA PRO A 326 18.74 -9.64 4.06
C PRO A 326 18.60 -9.63 5.58
N LEU A 327 17.90 -10.64 6.11
CA LEU A 327 17.72 -10.89 7.55
C LEU A 327 19.03 -10.71 8.33
N GLY A 328 19.04 -9.80 9.31
CA GLY A 328 20.20 -9.52 10.16
C GLY A 328 21.45 -9.04 9.41
N ALA A 329 21.29 -8.50 8.19
CA ALA A 329 22.35 -8.13 7.27
C ALA A 329 23.24 -9.33 6.87
N ALA A 330 22.63 -10.51 6.75
CA ALA A 330 23.29 -11.71 6.25
C ALA A 330 23.90 -11.48 4.85
N LYS A 331 24.99 -12.20 4.56
CA LYS A 331 25.67 -12.13 3.26
C LYS A 331 24.83 -12.68 2.11
N GLN A 332 23.89 -13.57 2.42
CA GLN A 332 23.01 -14.22 1.45
C GLN A 332 21.58 -14.17 1.96
N PRO A 333 20.58 -14.07 1.06
CA PRO A 333 19.19 -14.27 1.41
C PRO A 333 18.98 -15.63 2.06
N ILE A 334 18.08 -15.70 3.04
CA ILE A 334 17.69 -16.93 3.72
C ILE A 334 16.27 -17.26 3.29
N HIS A 335 16.01 -18.50 2.90
CA HIS A 335 14.66 -18.97 2.62
C HIS A 335 13.98 -19.49 3.89
N ILE A 336 12.65 -19.38 3.98
CA ILE A 336 11.88 -19.75 5.19
C ILE A 336 12.06 -21.22 5.59
N THR A 337 12.30 -22.11 4.63
CA THR A 337 12.57 -23.54 4.86
C THR A 337 13.90 -23.77 5.59
N GLU A 338 14.84 -22.84 5.50
CA GLU A 338 16.16 -22.90 6.14
C GLU A 338 16.14 -22.34 7.58
N LEU A 339 15.11 -21.57 7.94
CA LEU A 339 15.01 -20.96 9.28
C LEU A 339 14.73 -21.95 10.40
N SER A 340 14.32 -23.17 10.07
CA SER A 340 13.76 -24.09 11.05
C SER A 340 14.76 -24.60 12.10
N GLU A 341 16.05 -24.28 11.93
CA GLU A 341 17.17 -24.58 12.83
C GLU A 341 17.76 -23.32 13.50
N LEU A 342 17.33 -22.12 13.11
CA LEU A 342 17.94 -20.87 13.55
C LEU A 342 17.25 -20.28 14.79
N LYS A 343 18.04 -20.05 15.85
CA LYS A 343 17.59 -19.24 17.00
C LYS A 343 17.64 -17.75 16.61
N LEU A 344 16.48 -17.20 16.24
CA LEU A 344 16.34 -15.79 15.84
C LEU A 344 16.37 -14.82 17.02
N ARG A 345 15.90 -15.24 18.21
CA ARG A 345 15.91 -14.38 19.40
C ARG A 345 17.34 -13.95 19.75
N GLY A 346 17.53 -12.65 19.98
CA GLY A 346 18.80 -12.04 20.29
C GLY A 346 19.68 -11.72 19.07
N GLN A 347 19.31 -12.17 17.87
CA GLN A 347 20.03 -11.82 16.65
C GLN A 347 19.89 -10.34 16.33
N THR A 348 20.91 -9.79 15.67
CA THR A 348 20.87 -8.43 15.15
C THR A 348 19.80 -8.29 14.09
N ILE A 349 19.09 -7.16 14.09
CA ILE A 349 18.18 -6.75 13.02
C ILE A 349 18.94 -5.82 12.08
N ALA A 350 18.78 -6.01 10.76
CA ALA A 350 19.39 -5.12 9.78
C ALA A 350 18.73 -3.74 9.82
N THR A 351 19.54 -2.68 9.86
CA THR A 351 19.07 -1.29 9.95
C THR A 351 19.74 -0.41 8.89
N MET A 352 19.00 0.56 8.37
CA MET A 352 19.46 1.60 7.43
C MET A 352 18.79 2.93 7.81
N GLN A 353 19.00 3.99 7.02
CA GLN A 353 18.44 5.31 7.34
C GLN A 353 16.90 5.32 7.36
N HIS A 354 16.22 4.47 6.58
CA HIS A 354 14.75 4.42 6.55
C HIS A 354 14.17 4.04 7.91
N CYS A 355 14.93 3.34 8.77
CA CYS A 355 14.49 2.94 10.10
C CYS A 355 14.10 4.13 10.99
N TYR A 356 14.65 5.33 10.74
CA TYR A 356 14.21 6.56 11.41
C TYR A 356 12.74 6.88 11.14
N GLY A 357 12.16 6.45 10.02
CA GLY A 357 10.73 6.61 9.76
C GLY A 357 9.84 5.83 10.75
N CYS A 358 10.31 4.66 11.21
CA CYS A 358 9.59 3.83 12.18
C CYS A 358 9.70 4.35 13.63
N THR A 359 10.64 5.25 13.90
CA THR A 359 10.93 5.76 15.25
C THR A 359 10.81 7.28 15.36
N ALA A 360 10.48 7.98 14.28
CA ALA A 360 10.26 9.42 14.33
C ALA A 360 8.90 9.77 14.99
N GLY A 361 8.87 10.85 15.77
CA GLY A 361 7.67 11.33 16.44
C GLY A 361 7.18 10.36 17.51
N GLN A 362 5.94 9.88 17.40
CA GLN A 362 5.38 8.85 18.31
C GLN A 362 5.85 7.43 17.95
N GLY A 363 6.76 7.32 16.96
CA GLY A 363 7.08 6.09 16.28
C GLY A 363 5.91 5.57 15.44
N SER A 364 6.21 4.63 14.56
CA SER A 364 5.28 4.10 13.58
C SER A 364 5.57 2.62 13.40
N SER A 365 4.66 1.76 13.83
CA SER A 365 4.65 0.35 13.46
C SER A 365 3.37 0.03 12.69
N CYS A 366 3.35 -1.12 12.05
CA CYS A 366 2.16 -1.71 11.46
C CYS A 366 0.99 -1.96 12.44
N THR A 367 1.17 -1.65 13.74
CA THR A 367 0.16 -1.61 14.81
C THR A 367 -0.03 -0.20 15.42
N GLY A 368 0.39 0.87 14.74
CA GLY A 368 0.24 2.26 15.15
C GLY A 368 1.45 2.89 15.84
N ALA A 369 1.20 4.00 16.54
CA ALA A 369 2.17 4.68 17.39
C ALA A 369 2.81 3.70 18.39
N THR A 370 4.13 3.75 18.50
CA THR A 370 4.89 2.83 19.34
C THR A 370 5.25 3.40 20.70
N ASP A 371 4.92 4.66 20.95
CA ASP A 371 5.02 5.28 22.27
C ASP A 371 3.73 5.10 23.07
N SER A 372 3.84 4.36 24.18
CA SER A 372 2.84 4.37 25.24
C SER A 372 3.05 5.62 26.08
N HIS A 373 2.38 6.72 25.76
CA HIS A 373 2.14 7.74 26.79
C HIS A 373 1.07 7.17 27.74
N SER A 374 1.56 6.57 28.83
CA SER A 374 0.77 6.31 30.05
C SER A 374 0.33 7.62 30.68
#